data_AF-A0A2H1W767-F1
#
_entry.id   AF-A0A2H1W767-F1
#
_cell.length_a   1.000
_cell.length_b   1.000
_cell.length_c   1.000
_cell.angle_alpha   90.00
_cell.angle_beta   90.00
_cell.angle_gamma   90.00
#
_symmetry.space_group_name_H-M   'P 1'
#
loop_
_entity.id
_entity.type
_entity.pdbx_description
1 polymer ?
#
loop_
_entity_poly.entity_id
_entity_poly.type
_entity_poly.pdbx_seq_one_letter_code
_entity_poly.pdbx_strand_id
1 'polypeptide(L)'
;IHVKFKGEAHTEWCESRNQETSDGKTESTDTMHTGHEEYFQVSYYLLGSNSGNEIEIPAGKQVYNFTCALPPVLPSSFEGQYGYVRYTVKVTLDRPWKFDQETKMAFTVINAFDLNLNPSYKEPIHIQLEKTFCCFCCASPPLSVDVQAPVSGYVPGQKIPIRVEVDNKSNVQLHLVKVFLRKVVTYRATSPTNQTKKIKDVVLTIQEGPAPAGTTKSWDLTMEVPPIPPSDLVNCNIIDLDYDF
;
A
#
# COMPACT_ATOMS: atom_id res chain seq x y z
N ILE A 1 -36.09 -2.85 10.25
CA ILE A 1 -34.82 -3.43 9.75
C ILE A 1 -34.31 -2.56 8.61
N HIS A 2 -33.08 -2.07 8.71
CA HIS A 2 -32.46 -1.30 7.64
C HIS A 2 -31.09 -1.86 7.28
N VAL A 3 -30.68 -1.61 6.04
CA VAL A 3 -29.36 -1.96 5.52
C VAL A 3 -28.61 -0.68 5.17
N LYS A 4 -27.29 -0.69 5.41
CA LYS A 4 -26.37 0.40 5.11
C LYS A 4 -25.14 -0.17 4.40
N PHE A 5 -24.88 0.30 3.19
CA PHE A 5 -23.65 0.07 2.46
C PHE A 5 -22.75 1.29 2.63
N LYS A 6 -21.46 1.06 2.86
CA LYS A 6 -20.48 2.13 3.04
C LYS A 6 -19.16 1.73 2.39
N GLY A 7 -18.61 2.63 1.59
CA GLY A 7 -17.24 2.57 1.08
C GLY A 7 -16.46 3.77 1.61
N GLU A 8 -15.34 3.52 2.28
CA GLU A 8 -14.51 4.58 2.85
C GLU A 8 -13.03 4.21 2.87
N ALA A 9 -12.18 5.22 2.90
CA ALA A 9 -10.78 5.09 3.29
C ALA A 9 -10.52 5.83 4.60
N HIS A 10 -9.57 5.31 5.36
CA HIS A 10 -9.14 5.93 6.60
C HIS A 10 -7.65 5.71 6.79
N THR A 11 -6.95 6.71 7.31
CA THR A 11 -5.56 6.60 7.74
C THR A 11 -5.42 7.16 9.15
N GLU A 12 -4.57 6.54 9.97
CA GLU A 12 -4.32 6.97 11.34
C GLU A 12 -2.91 6.55 11.81
N TRP A 13 -2.19 7.47 12.46
CA TRP A 13 -0.97 7.15 13.20
C TRP A 13 -0.64 8.18 14.27
N CYS A 14 0.03 7.75 15.35
CA CYS A 14 0.62 8.64 16.35
C CYS A 14 2.07 9.00 15.99
N GLU A 15 2.46 10.23 16.29
CA GLU A 15 3.83 10.73 16.24
C GLU A 15 4.21 11.39 17.56
N SER A 16 5.25 10.87 18.22
CA SER A 16 5.77 11.41 19.47
C SER A 16 6.91 12.38 19.18
N ARG A 17 6.80 13.63 19.64
CA ARG A 17 7.86 14.63 19.55
C ARG A 17 8.40 14.96 20.93
N ASN A 18 9.70 14.77 21.11
CA ASN A 18 10.40 15.21 22.31
C ASN A 18 10.98 16.60 22.09
N GLN A 19 10.69 17.54 22.99
CA GLN A 19 11.22 18.89 22.97
C GLN A 19 11.92 19.18 24.30
N GLU A 20 13.17 19.63 24.25
CA GLU A 20 13.85 20.13 25.44
C GLU A 20 13.39 21.58 25.70
N THR A 21 12.86 21.78 26.90
CA THR A 21 12.50 23.11 27.42
C THR A 21 13.75 23.85 27.90
N SER A 22 13.64 25.17 28.03
CA SER A 22 14.73 26.04 28.52
C SER A 22 15.29 25.63 29.89
N ASP A 23 14.50 24.89 30.68
CA ASP A 23 14.85 24.42 32.02
C ASP A 23 15.53 23.03 32.01
N GLY A 24 15.87 22.50 30.83
CA GLY A 24 16.54 21.20 30.66
C GLY A 24 15.62 19.99 30.85
N LYS A 25 14.29 20.18 30.88
CA LYS A 25 13.30 19.08 30.91
C LYS A 25 12.90 18.70 29.49
N THR A 26 12.85 17.39 29.21
CA THR A 26 12.27 16.85 27.98
C THR A 26 10.76 16.72 28.14
N GLU A 27 9.99 17.48 27.36
CA GLU A 27 8.55 17.28 27.21
C GLU A 27 8.28 16.42 25.98
N SER A 28 7.39 15.43 26.12
CA SER A 28 6.97 14.57 25.03
C SER A 28 5.53 14.89 24.66
N THR A 29 5.30 15.20 23.40
CA THR A 29 3.97 15.49 22.85
C THR A 29 3.61 14.44 21.82
N ASP A 30 2.53 13.71 22.06
CA ASP A 30 1.95 12.77 21.10
C ASP A 30 0.91 13.49 20.25
N THR A 31 1.06 13.42 18.93
CA THR A 31 0.10 13.95 17.97
C THR A 31 -0.52 12.80 17.18
N MET A 32 -1.84 12.68 17.24
CA MET A 32 -2.59 11.73 16.41
C MET A 32 -2.90 12.37 15.06
N HIS A 33 -2.43 11.76 13.98
CA HIS A 33 -2.70 12.20 12.62
C HIS A 33 -3.75 11.29 11.98
N THR A 34 -4.80 11.87 11.41
CA THR A 34 -5.91 11.15 10.77
C THR A 34 -6.25 11.68 9.39
N GLY A 35 -6.70 10.78 8.52
CA GLY A 35 -7.26 11.07 7.21
C GLY A 35 -8.52 10.23 6.99
N HIS A 36 -9.52 10.78 6.29
CA HIS A 36 -10.77 10.09 6.01
C HIS A 36 -11.33 10.50 4.65
N GLU A 37 -11.79 9.52 3.89
CA GLU A 37 -12.53 9.71 2.65
C GLU A 37 -13.76 8.81 2.63
N GLU A 38 -14.93 9.37 2.35
CA GLU A 38 -16.13 8.58 2.08
C GLU A 38 -16.40 8.54 0.58
N TYR A 39 -16.44 7.34 -0.01
CA TYR A 39 -16.72 7.14 -1.43
C TYR A 39 -18.22 7.05 -1.71
N PHE A 40 -18.94 6.35 -0.83
CA PHE A 40 -20.39 6.33 -0.84
C PHE A 40 -20.95 5.84 0.48
N GLN A 41 -22.19 6.24 0.73
CA GLN A 41 -23.02 5.71 1.78
C GLN A 41 -24.46 5.59 1.27
N VAL A 42 -24.97 4.36 1.21
CA VAL A 42 -26.34 4.08 0.77
C VAL A 42 -27.05 3.34 1.88
N SER A 43 -28.21 3.83 2.31
CA SER A 43 -29.01 3.17 3.35
C SER A 43 -30.49 3.21 3.03
N TYR A 44 -31.17 2.10 3.28
CA TYR A 44 -32.63 1.99 3.10
C TYR A 44 -33.23 0.93 4.03
N TYR A 45 -34.53 1.02 4.24
CA TYR A 45 -35.28 0.08 5.07
C TYR A 45 -35.64 -1.18 4.26
N LEU A 46 -35.37 -2.36 4.82
CA LEU A 46 -35.85 -3.65 4.30
C LEU A 46 -37.23 -3.99 4.85
N LEU A 47 -37.52 -3.50 6.05
CA LEU A 47 -38.80 -3.61 6.72
C LEU A 47 -39.00 -2.40 7.62
N GLY A 48 -40.16 -1.75 7.50
CA GLY A 48 -40.51 -0.54 8.25
C GLY A 48 -39.97 0.73 7.63
N SER A 49 -39.96 1.81 8.40
CA SER A 49 -39.44 3.12 8.03
C SER A 49 -39.12 3.92 9.28
N ASN A 50 -38.41 5.06 9.13
CA ASN A 50 -38.00 5.91 10.24
C ASN A 50 -39.19 6.54 11.00
N SER A 51 -40.34 6.66 10.36
CA SER A 51 -41.57 7.25 10.90
C SER A 51 -42.76 6.27 10.89
N GLY A 52 -42.48 4.99 10.63
CA GLY A 52 -43.49 3.95 10.57
C GLY A 52 -43.88 3.44 11.95
N ASN A 53 -45.05 2.82 12.04
CA ASN A 53 -45.44 2.10 13.24
C ASN A 53 -44.57 0.86 13.45
N GLU A 54 -44.54 0.36 14.69
CA GLU A 54 -43.91 -0.91 15.02
C GLU A 54 -44.48 -2.05 14.16
N ILE A 55 -43.61 -2.91 13.65
CA ILE A 55 -43.98 -4.05 12.82
C ILE A 55 -43.64 -5.33 13.57
N GLU A 56 -44.65 -6.17 13.80
CA GLU A 56 -44.46 -7.50 14.35
C GLU A 56 -43.84 -8.43 13.30
N ILE A 57 -42.71 -9.06 13.64
CA ILE A 57 -42.04 -10.04 12.78
C ILE A 57 -42.55 -11.44 13.15
N PRO A 58 -43.17 -12.19 12.21
CA PRO A 58 -43.70 -13.52 12.50
C PRO A 58 -42.62 -14.50 12.93
N ALA A 59 -42.97 -15.41 13.84
CA ALA A 59 -42.09 -16.49 14.29
C ALA A 59 -41.61 -17.34 13.11
N GLY A 60 -40.33 -17.73 13.16
CA GLY A 60 -39.68 -18.54 12.11
C GLY A 60 -38.65 -17.76 11.31
N LYS A 61 -38.15 -18.39 10.23
CA LYS A 61 -37.10 -17.82 9.38
C LYS A 61 -37.70 -16.81 8.40
N GLN A 62 -37.30 -15.56 8.53
CA GLN A 62 -37.63 -14.49 7.59
C GLN A 62 -36.42 -14.18 6.69
N VAL A 63 -36.66 -13.91 5.41
CA VAL A 63 -35.61 -13.59 4.43
C VAL A 63 -35.94 -12.27 3.76
N TYR A 64 -35.04 -11.30 3.88
CA TYR A 64 -35.14 -9.98 3.26
C TYR A 64 -34.01 -9.83 2.24
N ASN A 65 -34.36 -9.79 0.95
CA ASN A 65 -33.39 -9.60 -0.11
C ASN A 65 -33.06 -8.12 -0.28
N PHE A 66 -31.80 -7.83 -0.59
CA PHE A 66 -31.32 -6.48 -0.78
C PHE A 66 -30.29 -6.43 -1.90
N THR A 67 -30.12 -5.27 -2.52
CA THR A 67 -29.15 -5.04 -3.58
C THR A 67 -28.67 -3.59 -3.54
N CYS A 68 -27.41 -3.36 -3.87
CA CYS A 68 -26.86 -2.02 -4.00
C CYS A 68 -25.99 -1.99 -5.25
N ALA A 69 -26.26 -1.05 -6.16
CA ALA A 69 -25.33 -0.73 -7.22
C ALA A 69 -24.19 0.10 -6.63
N LEU A 70 -22.95 -0.33 -6.84
CA LEU A 70 -21.77 0.42 -6.41
C LEU A 70 -21.49 1.54 -7.42
N PRO A 71 -20.93 2.70 -6.97
CA PRO A 71 -20.39 3.68 -7.89
C PRO A 71 -19.38 3.05 -8.86
N PRO A 72 -19.34 3.49 -10.13
CA PRO A 72 -18.48 2.87 -11.16
C PRO A 72 -16.99 3.14 -10.94
N VAL A 73 -16.66 4.18 -10.18
CA VAL A 73 -15.28 4.63 -9.94
C VAL A 73 -15.01 4.51 -8.44
N LEU A 74 -14.37 3.41 -8.06
CA LEU A 74 -14.01 3.11 -6.68
C LEU A 74 -12.54 2.65 -6.62
N PRO A 75 -11.80 3.02 -5.57
CA PRO A 75 -10.48 2.44 -5.33
C PRO A 75 -10.58 0.95 -4.97
N SER A 76 -9.53 0.20 -5.30
CA SER A 76 -9.39 -1.18 -4.82
C SER A 76 -9.37 -1.24 -3.29
N SER A 77 -9.96 -2.29 -2.72
CA SER A 77 -9.85 -2.55 -1.28
C SER A 77 -8.39 -2.72 -0.87
N PHE A 78 -8.03 -2.14 0.27
CA PHE A 78 -6.67 -2.13 0.76
C PHE A 78 -6.65 -2.22 2.29
N GLU A 79 -5.67 -2.95 2.81
CA GLU A 79 -5.40 -3.05 4.25
C GLU A 79 -3.90 -2.80 4.47
N GLY A 80 -3.58 -1.85 5.33
CA GLY A 80 -2.23 -1.47 5.67
C GLY A 80 -2.09 -1.13 7.15
N GLN A 81 -0.84 -0.94 7.57
CA GLN A 81 -0.50 -0.69 8.98
C GLN A 81 -1.16 0.58 9.55
N TYR A 82 -1.28 1.63 8.73
CA TYR A 82 -1.73 2.96 9.16
C TYR A 82 -2.98 3.41 8.40
N GLY A 83 -3.69 2.49 7.76
CA GLY A 83 -4.88 2.84 7.01
C GLY A 83 -5.44 1.74 6.14
N TYR A 84 -6.64 1.96 5.63
CA TYR A 84 -7.39 1.01 4.82
C TYR A 84 -8.29 1.70 3.81
N VAL A 85 -8.72 0.94 2.81
CA VAL A 85 -9.86 1.21 1.92
C VAL A 85 -10.83 0.05 2.09
N ARG A 86 -11.99 0.29 2.73
CA ARG A 86 -12.94 -0.76 3.13
C ARG A 86 -14.33 -0.51 2.58
N TYR A 87 -14.96 -1.61 2.17
CA TYR A 87 -16.36 -1.63 1.77
C TYR A 87 -17.13 -2.59 2.64
N THR A 88 -18.24 -2.11 3.20
CA THR A 88 -19.01 -2.86 4.19
C THR A 88 -20.50 -2.74 3.95
N VAL A 89 -21.22 -3.81 4.27
CA VAL A 89 -22.67 -3.84 4.40
C VAL A 89 -22.99 -4.09 5.88
N LYS A 90 -23.86 -3.25 6.45
CA LYS A 90 -24.32 -3.35 7.82
C LYS A 90 -25.84 -3.47 7.79
N VAL A 91 -26.38 -4.52 8.42
CA VAL A 91 -27.81 -4.71 8.63
C VAL A 91 -28.09 -4.45 10.10
N THR A 92 -29.06 -3.60 10.37
CA THR A 92 -29.49 -3.26 11.73
C THR A 92 -30.97 -3.60 11.91
N LEU A 93 -31.24 -4.46 12.89
CA LEU A 93 -32.55 -4.74 13.44
C LEU A 93 -32.75 -3.85 14.67
N ASP A 94 -33.44 -2.73 14.43
CA ASP A 94 -33.97 -1.87 15.47
C ASP A 94 -35.07 -2.61 16.26
N ARG A 95 -35.03 -2.50 17.58
CA ARG A 95 -35.96 -3.15 18.50
C ARG A 95 -36.45 -2.16 19.55
N PRO A 96 -37.78 -1.94 19.66
CA PRO A 96 -38.34 -1.11 20.70
C PRO A 96 -37.85 -1.51 22.09
N TRP A 97 -37.40 -0.53 22.87
CA TRP A 97 -36.98 -0.68 24.27
C TRP A 97 -35.81 -1.65 24.49
N LYS A 98 -35.08 -2.01 23.43
CA LYS A 98 -33.91 -2.90 23.47
C LYS A 98 -32.79 -2.33 22.62
N PHE A 99 -31.57 -2.79 22.86
CA PHE A 99 -30.46 -2.48 21.96
C PHE A 99 -30.70 -3.08 20.57
N ASP A 100 -30.32 -2.32 19.57
CA ASP A 100 -30.27 -2.76 18.18
C ASP A 100 -29.42 -4.02 18.04
N GLN A 101 -29.85 -4.93 17.18
CA GLN A 101 -29.01 -6.03 16.72
C GLN A 101 -28.39 -5.67 15.39
N GLU A 102 -27.08 -5.81 15.29
CA GLU A 102 -26.34 -5.40 14.11
C GLU A 102 -25.51 -6.56 13.57
N THR A 103 -25.42 -6.67 12.26
CA THR A 103 -24.50 -7.57 11.58
C THR A 103 -23.79 -6.79 10.49
N LYS A 104 -22.46 -6.85 10.48
CA LYS A 104 -21.62 -6.14 9.51
C LYS A 104 -20.75 -7.14 8.77
N MET A 105 -20.70 -7.02 7.46
CA MET A 105 -19.85 -7.82 6.58
C MET A 105 -19.02 -6.90 5.68
N ALA A 106 -17.76 -7.27 5.45
CA ALA A 106 -16.90 -6.62 4.46
C ALA A 106 -16.99 -7.35 3.12
N PHE A 107 -16.77 -6.63 2.03
CA PHE A 107 -16.61 -7.20 0.70
C PHE A 107 -15.45 -6.51 -0.03
N THR A 108 -14.84 -7.21 -0.98
CA THR A 108 -13.67 -6.74 -1.72
C THR A 108 -14.11 -6.09 -3.03
N VAL A 109 -13.61 -4.88 -3.28
CA VAL A 109 -13.68 -4.21 -4.58
C VAL A 109 -12.29 -4.25 -5.20
N ILE A 110 -12.21 -4.65 -6.46
CA ILE A 110 -10.96 -4.64 -7.23
C ILE A 110 -11.19 -3.73 -8.43
N ASN A 111 -10.45 -2.64 -8.48
CA ASN A 111 -10.31 -1.81 -9.66
C ASN A 111 -9.19 -2.41 -10.52
N ALA A 112 -9.54 -2.92 -11.70
CA ALA A 112 -8.58 -3.55 -12.58
C ALA A 112 -7.67 -2.49 -13.21
N PHE A 113 -6.38 -2.57 -12.92
CA PHE A 113 -5.37 -1.68 -13.47
C PHE A 113 -4.75 -2.28 -14.72
N ASP A 114 -5.09 -1.75 -15.89
CA ASP A 114 -4.53 -2.20 -17.17
C ASP A 114 -3.24 -1.44 -17.50
N LEU A 115 -2.10 -2.11 -17.30
CA LEU A 115 -0.77 -1.57 -17.61
C LEU A 115 -0.64 -1.12 -19.07
N ASN A 116 -1.42 -1.67 -20.01
CA ASN A 116 -1.33 -1.32 -21.42
C ASN A 116 -1.83 0.10 -21.72
N LEU A 117 -2.65 0.67 -20.83
CA LEU A 117 -3.20 2.01 -21.00
C LEU A 117 -2.18 3.12 -20.76
N ASN A 118 -1.10 2.83 -20.01
CA ASN A 118 -0.06 3.79 -19.72
C ASN A 118 1.28 3.34 -20.34
N PRO A 119 1.76 4.02 -21.41
CA PRO A 119 3.02 3.69 -22.06
C PRO A 119 4.25 3.73 -21.15
N SER A 120 4.24 4.48 -20.04
CA SER A 120 5.39 4.57 -19.13
C SER A 120 5.77 3.22 -18.54
N TYR A 121 4.80 2.29 -18.40
CA TYR A 121 5.05 0.95 -17.89
C TYR A 121 5.82 0.04 -18.87
N LYS A 122 5.99 0.47 -20.13
CA LYS A 122 6.79 -0.22 -21.14
C LYS A 122 8.24 0.28 -21.17
N GLU A 123 8.56 1.33 -20.41
CA GLU A 123 9.91 1.87 -20.36
C GLU A 123 10.83 0.93 -19.57
N PRO A 124 12.08 0.72 -20.02
CA PRO A 124 13.03 -0.09 -19.30
C PRO A 124 13.45 0.57 -17.98
N ILE A 125 13.75 -0.25 -16.99
CA ILE A 125 14.39 0.20 -15.76
C ILE A 125 15.90 0.12 -15.98
N HIS A 126 16.61 1.21 -15.67
CA HIS A 126 18.07 1.23 -15.63
C HIS A 126 18.55 1.98 -14.39
N ILE A 127 19.22 1.27 -13.49
CA ILE A 127 19.77 1.79 -12.24
C ILE A 127 21.29 1.68 -12.32
N GLN A 128 21.99 2.80 -12.11
CA GLN A 128 23.44 2.87 -12.10
C GLN A 128 23.92 3.28 -10.71
N LEU A 129 24.83 2.49 -10.14
CA LEU A 129 25.44 2.75 -8.84
C LEU A 129 26.95 2.79 -9.01
N GLU A 130 27.60 3.81 -8.47
CA GLU A 130 29.05 3.91 -8.45
C GLU A 130 29.55 4.15 -7.02
N LYS A 131 30.64 3.48 -6.65
CA LYS A 131 31.27 3.65 -5.34
C LYS A 131 32.79 3.64 -5.46
N THR A 132 33.41 4.62 -4.81
CA THR A 132 34.87 4.73 -4.68
C THR A 132 35.27 4.52 -3.24
N PHE A 133 36.35 3.77 -3.01
CA PHE A 133 36.91 3.53 -1.68
C PHE A 133 38.14 4.41 -1.50
N CYS A 134 38.29 5.06 -0.34
CA CYS A 134 39.40 5.98 -0.08
C CYS A 134 40.10 5.65 1.23
N CYS A 135 41.43 5.78 1.25
CA CYS A 135 42.22 5.89 2.47
C CYS A 135 43.17 7.10 2.38
N PHE A 136 43.72 7.52 3.51
CA PHE A 136 44.44 8.78 3.82
C PHE A 136 45.13 9.56 2.66
N CYS A 137 45.75 8.90 1.67
CA CYS A 137 46.38 9.58 0.51
C CYS A 137 45.97 9.02 -0.88
N CYS A 138 45.10 8.02 -0.97
CA CYS A 138 44.77 7.35 -2.24
C CYS A 138 43.28 6.97 -2.32
N ALA A 139 42.65 7.29 -3.45
CA ALA A 139 41.33 6.76 -3.82
C ALA A 139 41.49 5.55 -4.76
N SER A 140 40.67 4.53 -4.58
CA SER A 140 40.58 3.41 -5.53
C SER A 140 39.96 3.90 -6.84
N PRO A 141 40.16 3.19 -7.96
CA PRO A 141 39.25 3.30 -9.08
C PRO A 141 37.81 2.89 -8.66
N PRO A 142 36.77 3.32 -9.38
CA PRO A 142 35.39 3.08 -8.98
C PRO A 142 34.98 1.60 -9.12
N LEU A 143 34.04 1.19 -8.28
CA LEU A 143 33.18 0.03 -8.47
C LEU A 143 31.87 0.54 -9.08
N SER A 144 31.54 0.10 -10.29
CA SER A 144 30.29 0.45 -10.98
C SER A 144 29.38 -0.77 -11.06
N VAL A 145 28.07 -0.56 -10.82
CA VAL A 145 27.04 -1.59 -10.91
C VAL A 145 25.87 -1.03 -11.73
N ASP A 146 25.52 -1.72 -12.80
CA ASP A 146 24.38 -1.44 -13.66
C ASP A 146 23.34 -2.54 -13.49
N VAL A 147 22.10 -2.15 -13.22
CA VAL A 147 20.95 -3.07 -13.09
C VAL A 147 19.89 -2.67 -14.10
N GLN A 148 19.44 -3.61 -14.92
CA GLN A 148 18.49 -3.37 -16.00
C GLN A 148 17.33 -4.36 -15.97
N ALA A 149 16.12 -3.87 -16.24
CA ALA A 149 14.95 -4.68 -16.52
C ALA A 149 14.25 -4.12 -17.78
N PRO A 150 13.64 -4.96 -18.63
CA PRO A 150 13.17 -4.55 -19.95
C PRO A 150 11.98 -3.60 -19.92
N VAL A 151 11.14 -3.71 -18.89
CA VAL A 151 9.96 -2.86 -18.67
C VAL A 151 9.81 -2.55 -17.18
N SER A 152 8.97 -1.57 -16.83
CA SER A 152 8.73 -1.15 -15.44
C SER A 152 7.41 -1.68 -14.87
N GLY A 153 6.44 -2.06 -15.71
CA GLY A 153 5.19 -2.68 -15.27
C GLY A 153 5.18 -4.20 -15.38
N TYR A 154 4.78 -4.87 -14.30
CA TYR A 154 4.62 -6.33 -14.24
C TYR A 154 3.34 -6.69 -13.48
N VAL A 155 2.76 -7.84 -13.82
CA VAL A 155 1.59 -8.39 -13.10
C VAL A 155 1.97 -9.57 -12.22
N PRO A 156 1.20 -9.89 -11.15
CA PRO A 156 1.40 -11.10 -10.37
C PRO A 156 1.53 -12.37 -11.22
N GLY A 157 2.52 -13.21 -10.89
CA GLY A 157 2.88 -14.43 -11.63
C GLY A 157 3.83 -14.21 -12.81
N GLN A 158 4.08 -12.97 -13.23
CA GLN A 158 5.06 -12.67 -14.28
C GLN A 158 6.49 -12.75 -13.73
N LYS A 159 7.42 -13.17 -14.59
CA LYS A 159 8.86 -13.17 -14.29
C LYS A 159 9.51 -11.89 -14.80
N ILE A 160 10.21 -11.20 -13.91
CA ILE A 160 11.03 -10.02 -14.17
C ILE A 160 12.45 -10.50 -14.50
N PRO A 161 12.91 -10.42 -15.75
CA PRO A 161 14.31 -10.67 -16.08
C PRO A 161 15.14 -9.43 -15.68
N ILE A 162 16.19 -9.65 -14.91
CA ILE A 162 17.05 -8.59 -14.37
C ILE A 162 18.48 -8.88 -14.77
N ARG A 163 19.09 -7.98 -15.54
CA ARG A 163 20.50 -8.05 -15.91
C ARG A 163 21.29 -7.18 -14.94
N VAL A 164 22.29 -7.76 -14.30
CA VAL A 164 23.22 -7.06 -13.40
C VAL A 164 24.60 -7.10 -14.03
N GLU A 165 25.20 -5.95 -14.24
CA GLU A 165 26.58 -5.81 -14.70
C GLU A 165 27.40 -5.12 -13.63
N VAL A 166 28.56 -5.69 -13.30
CA VAL A 166 29.48 -5.13 -12.33
C VAL A 166 30.82 -4.93 -13.00
N ASP A 167 31.33 -3.71 -12.95
CA ASP A 167 32.69 -3.36 -13.31
C ASP A 167 33.45 -2.95 -12.05
N ASN A 168 34.13 -3.92 -11.44
CA ASN A 168 34.88 -3.70 -10.21
C ASN A 168 36.33 -3.33 -10.50
N LYS A 169 36.59 -2.08 -10.89
CA LYS A 169 37.97 -1.57 -11.07
C LYS A 169 38.65 -1.25 -9.73
N SER A 170 37.90 -1.29 -8.63
CA SER A 170 38.43 -1.06 -7.30
C SER A 170 39.36 -2.19 -6.86
N ASN A 171 40.09 -1.95 -5.76
CA ASN A 171 40.92 -2.95 -5.09
C ASN A 171 40.15 -3.70 -3.98
N VAL A 172 38.83 -3.54 -3.89
CA VAL A 172 37.96 -4.14 -2.86
C VAL A 172 37.03 -5.17 -3.50
N GLN A 173 36.90 -6.35 -2.89
CA GLN A 173 35.96 -7.37 -3.35
C GLN A 173 34.52 -6.95 -3.03
N LEU A 174 33.65 -7.01 -4.04
CA LEU A 174 32.21 -6.93 -3.84
C LEU A 174 31.69 -8.33 -3.45
N HIS A 175 31.18 -8.47 -2.23
CA HIS A 175 30.71 -9.76 -1.73
C HIS A 175 29.36 -10.16 -2.33
N LEU A 176 28.41 -9.23 -2.35
CA LEU A 176 27.04 -9.48 -2.78
C LEU A 176 26.45 -8.21 -3.42
N VAL A 177 25.72 -8.40 -4.50
CA VAL A 177 24.71 -7.46 -5.01
C VAL A 177 23.35 -7.99 -4.57
N LYS A 178 22.53 -7.14 -3.96
CA LYS A 178 21.14 -7.46 -3.60
C LYS A 178 20.21 -6.56 -4.38
N VAL A 179 19.20 -7.16 -5.01
CA VAL A 179 18.11 -6.44 -5.68
C VAL A 179 16.84 -6.73 -4.91
N PHE A 180 16.18 -5.66 -4.47
CA PHE A 180 14.93 -5.73 -3.72
C PHE A 180 13.77 -5.35 -4.62
N LEU A 181 12.61 -5.96 -4.42
CA LEU A 181 11.34 -5.37 -4.82
C LEU A 181 10.66 -4.92 -3.54
N ARG A 182 10.36 -3.64 -3.41
CA ARG A 182 9.77 -3.07 -2.20
C ARG A 182 8.37 -2.56 -2.49
N LYS A 183 7.44 -2.88 -1.60
CA LYS A 183 6.11 -2.27 -1.54
C LYS A 183 6.25 -0.94 -0.83
N VAL A 184 5.80 0.13 -1.47
CA VAL A 184 5.82 1.49 -0.95
C VAL A 184 4.38 1.92 -0.69
N VAL A 185 4.00 2.08 0.57
CA VAL A 185 2.68 2.60 0.93
C VAL A 185 2.82 4.01 1.46
N THR A 186 2.09 4.94 0.87
CA THR A 186 2.04 6.34 1.30
C THR A 186 0.68 6.62 1.91
N TYR A 187 0.65 6.91 3.21
CA TYR A 187 -0.53 7.36 3.94
C TYR A 187 -0.49 8.88 4.08
N ARG A 188 -1.64 9.54 3.90
CA ARG A 188 -1.78 11.00 4.05
C ARG A 188 -2.89 11.30 5.04
N ALA A 189 -2.57 12.14 6.02
CA ALA A 189 -3.50 12.64 7.02
C ALA A 189 -3.74 14.14 6.76
N THR A 190 -4.94 14.60 7.05
CA THR A 190 -5.35 16.02 6.91
C THR A 190 -5.61 16.68 8.25
N SER A 191 -5.78 15.91 9.32
CA SER A 191 -6.00 16.38 10.68
C SER A 191 -4.92 15.84 11.62
N PRO A 192 -4.37 16.66 12.54
CA PRO A 192 -4.61 18.09 12.72
C PRO A 192 -3.95 18.96 11.64
N THR A 193 -2.99 18.42 10.88
CA THR A 193 -2.31 19.09 9.77
C THR A 193 -2.06 18.10 8.64
N ASN A 194 -1.78 18.60 7.44
CA ASN A 194 -1.38 17.76 6.32
C ASN A 194 -0.04 17.08 6.63
N GLN A 195 -0.08 15.76 6.78
CA GLN A 195 1.09 14.93 7.03
C GLN A 195 1.13 13.75 6.10
N THR A 196 2.33 13.26 5.80
CA THR A 196 2.54 12.09 4.96
C THR A 196 3.46 11.10 5.65
N LYS A 197 3.02 9.85 5.75
CA LYS A 197 3.83 8.74 6.27
C LYS A 197 4.03 7.72 5.16
N LYS A 198 5.29 7.46 4.81
CA LYS A 198 5.68 6.46 3.80
C LYS A 198 6.31 5.25 4.48
N ILE A 199 5.81 4.06 4.15
CA ILE A 199 6.32 2.77 4.62
C ILE A 199 6.87 2.00 3.42
N LYS A 200 8.02 1.37 3.61
CA LYS A 200 8.67 0.54 2.60
C LYS A 200 8.90 -0.85 3.16
N ASP A 201 8.24 -1.84 2.58
CA ASP A 201 8.38 -3.25 2.95
C ASP A 201 9.06 -4.02 1.82
N VAL A 202 10.10 -4.78 2.13
CA VAL A 202 10.72 -5.67 1.14
C VAL A 202 9.78 -6.83 0.86
N VAL A 203 9.34 -6.95 -0.40
CA VAL A 203 8.46 -8.03 -0.88
C VAL A 203 9.31 -9.20 -1.35
N LEU A 204 10.34 -8.93 -2.13
CA LEU A 204 11.27 -9.92 -2.65
C LEU A 204 12.71 -9.44 -2.56
N THR A 205 13.62 -10.40 -2.48
CA THR A 205 15.06 -10.16 -2.54
C THR A 205 15.69 -11.24 -3.40
N ILE A 206 16.46 -10.83 -4.39
CA ILE A 206 17.42 -11.69 -5.08
C ILE A 206 18.82 -11.17 -4.80
N GLN A 207 19.81 -12.05 -4.85
CA GLN A 207 21.18 -11.67 -4.57
C GLN A 207 22.16 -12.53 -5.36
N GLU A 208 23.27 -11.92 -5.74
CA GLU A 208 24.36 -12.60 -6.42
C GLU A 208 25.73 -12.07 -6.01
N GLY A 209 26.77 -12.83 -6.34
CA GLY A 209 28.16 -12.48 -6.07
C GLY A 209 29.04 -13.71 -5.85
N PRO A 210 30.33 -13.50 -5.54
CA PRO A 210 31.01 -12.22 -5.44
C PRO A 210 31.50 -11.69 -6.81
N ALA A 211 31.84 -10.40 -6.86
CA ALA A 211 32.69 -9.82 -7.90
C ALA A 211 34.06 -9.42 -7.29
N PRO A 212 35.11 -10.22 -7.51
CA PRO A 212 36.46 -9.91 -7.03
C PRO A 212 36.98 -8.56 -7.55
N ALA A 213 37.96 -8.00 -6.86
CA ALA A 213 38.66 -6.78 -7.27
C ALA A 213 39.28 -6.94 -8.67
N GLY A 214 39.21 -5.89 -9.48
CA GLY A 214 39.74 -5.86 -10.84
C GLY A 214 38.97 -6.72 -11.86
N THR A 215 37.74 -7.15 -11.56
CA THR A 215 36.96 -8.01 -12.46
C THR A 215 35.68 -7.36 -12.96
N THR A 216 35.25 -7.79 -14.15
CA THR A 216 33.92 -7.52 -14.68
C THR A 216 33.06 -8.79 -14.55
N LYS A 217 31.83 -8.65 -14.03
CA LYS A 217 30.86 -9.74 -13.88
C LYS A 217 29.53 -9.33 -14.49
N SER A 218 28.81 -10.32 -15.01
CA SER A 218 27.44 -10.14 -15.49
C SER A 218 26.60 -11.32 -15.02
N TRP A 219 25.41 -11.03 -14.52
CA TRP A 219 24.44 -12.02 -14.05
C TRP A 219 23.07 -11.74 -14.65
N ASP A 220 22.45 -12.77 -15.21
CA ASP A 220 21.06 -12.76 -15.63
C ASP A 220 20.21 -13.42 -14.55
N LEU A 221 19.42 -12.62 -13.86
CA LEU A 221 18.58 -13.02 -12.74
C LEU A 221 17.11 -12.98 -13.13
N THR A 222 16.29 -13.67 -12.34
CA THR A 222 14.85 -13.69 -12.53
C THR A 222 14.13 -13.57 -11.19
N MET A 223 13.15 -12.67 -11.13
CA MET A 223 12.29 -12.47 -9.98
C MET A 223 10.82 -12.71 -10.38
N GLU A 224 10.10 -13.61 -9.71
CA GLU A 224 8.69 -13.86 -10.00
C GLU A 224 7.80 -12.97 -9.12
N VAL A 225 6.90 -12.19 -9.72
CA VAL A 225 6.01 -11.29 -8.98
C VAL A 225 5.02 -12.12 -8.16
N PRO A 226 4.97 -11.97 -6.82
CA PRO A 226 4.06 -12.74 -6.00
C PRO A 226 2.62 -12.23 -6.12
N PRO A 227 1.62 -12.97 -5.59
CA PRO A 227 0.25 -12.48 -5.47
C PRO A 227 0.16 -11.28 -4.50
N ILE A 228 0.37 -10.08 -5.03
CA ILE A 228 0.32 -8.80 -4.32
C ILE A 228 -0.76 -7.90 -4.91
N PRO A 229 -1.30 -6.94 -4.11
CA PRO A 229 -2.27 -5.98 -4.63
C PRO A 229 -1.68 -5.16 -5.78
N PRO A 230 -2.49 -4.73 -6.76
CA PRO A 230 -2.01 -3.88 -7.85
C PRO A 230 -1.51 -2.53 -7.33
N SER A 231 -0.55 -1.94 -8.03
CA SER A 231 -0.14 -0.54 -7.84
C SER A 231 -1.32 0.41 -8.08
N ASP A 232 -1.14 1.65 -7.61
CA ASP A 232 -2.04 2.78 -7.78
C ASP A 232 -3.43 2.48 -7.21
N LEU A 233 -3.69 2.97 -5.99
CA LEU A 233 -5.05 3.03 -5.45
C LEU A 233 -5.81 4.18 -6.11
N VAL A 234 -6.08 4.03 -7.41
CA VAL A 234 -6.77 5.02 -8.22
C VAL A 234 -8.08 5.42 -7.54
N ASN A 235 -8.29 6.72 -7.39
CA ASN A 235 -9.43 7.34 -6.69
C ASN A 235 -9.40 7.25 -5.15
N CYS A 236 -8.25 6.96 -4.55
CA CYS A 236 -7.97 7.21 -3.13
C CYS A 236 -6.92 8.32 -3.02
N ASN A 237 -7.21 9.45 -2.35
CA ASN A 237 -6.20 10.51 -2.21
C ASN A 237 -5.36 10.35 -0.94
N ILE A 238 -5.89 9.65 0.07
CA ILE A 238 -5.22 9.50 1.37
C ILE A 238 -4.33 8.26 1.48
N ILE A 239 -4.45 7.28 0.58
CA ILE A 239 -3.56 6.11 0.53
C ILE A 239 -3.11 5.90 -0.91
N ASP A 240 -1.82 5.69 -1.07
CA ASP A 240 -1.20 5.34 -2.34
C ASP A 240 -0.29 4.12 -2.18
N LEU A 241 -0.25 3.27 -3.21
CA LEU A 241 0.44 1.99 -3.19
C LEU A 241 1.28 1.86 -4.47
N ASP A 242 2.58 1.73 -4.30
CA ASP A 242 3.53 1.63 -5.40
C ASP A 242 4.59 0.55 -5.11
N TYR A 243 5.39 0.20 -6.11
CA TYR A 243 6.47 -0.77 -6.01
C TYR A 243 7.75 -0.23 -6.66
N ASP A 244 8.87 -0.29 -5.92
CA ASP A 244 10.18 0.17 -6.41
C ASP A 244 11.28 -0.89 -6.23
N PHE A 245 12.37 -0.73 -7.00
CA PHE A 245 13.59 -1.54 -6.90
C PHE A 245 14.64 -0.91 -5.97
#